data_AF-A0A918HGD4-F1
#
_entry.id   AF-A0A918HGD4-F1
#
_cell.length_a   1.000
_cell.length_b   1.000
_cell.length_c   1.000
_cell.angle_alpha   90.00
_cell.angle_beta   90.00
_cell.angle_gamma   90.00
#
_symmetry.space_group_name_H-M   'P 1'
#
loop_
_entity.id
_entity.type
_entity.pdbx_description
1 polymer ?
#
loop_
_entity_poly.entity_id
_entity_poly.type
_entity_poly.pdbx_seq_one_letter_code
_entity_poly.pdbx_strand_id
1 'polypeptide(L)'
;MAGPSRAAAAPLRTVLTLVTLITLTAGTAGCAGPSVSSTEAAAGPAVPRSSPVTYEVPADLTPAVLPATGAEARWSQGLDAFGEAVADAEVRGCVRARGETMPDLVPLAFTRYMDLPDLDFIRRHGFGSTALPASSSTESTESTESTEPTEGREPGSPDGSAVSGPVRRCMAAGQRVVNDFRALYGPLRMSWFREIGRLASDESVARVYGAFPSCLARRGVKVTGEDRFFGLVDRRLAAGRSDLDLAADYAACMAPVEAVREPLRTASRDRFAAAHRQEIEELTDQLMPRVRQLEARYEVRLCFPALSA
;
A
#
# COMPACT_ATOMS: atom_id res chain seq x y z
N MET A 1 -13.44 -6.11 -64.99
CA MET A 1 -13.98 -4.93 -64.29
C MET A 1 -13.50 -4.98 -62.84
N ALA A 2 -13.11 -3.83 -62.29
CA ALA A 2 -12.60 -3.56 -60.93
C ALA A 2 -11.18 -4.10 -60.62
N GLY A 3 -10.21 -3.18 -60.62
CA GLY A 3 -8.83 -3.42 -60.16
C GLY A 3 -8.65 -3.13 -58.67
N PRO A 4 -7.51 -3.53 -58.08
CA PRO A 4 -7.17 -3.20 -56.69
C PRO A 4 -6.49 -1.83 -56.61
N SER A 5 -7.17 -0.87 -55.99
CA SER A 5 -6.62 0.42 -55.59
C SER A 5 -5.72 0.28 -54.36
N ARG A 6 -4.50 0.80 -54.49
CA ARG A 6 -3.51 1.03 -53.43
C ARG A 6 -3.93 2.23 -52.57
N ALA A 7 -3.71 2.15 -51.26
CA ALA A 7 -3.56 3.31 -50.36
C ALA A 7 -2.32 3.02 -49.49
N ALA A 8 -1.15 3.60 -49.79
CA ALA A 8 -0.68 4.94 -49.42
C ALA A 8 -0.40 5.07 -47.91
N ALA A 9 0.80 4.65 -47.51
CA ALA A 9 1.40 4.96 -46.21
C ALA A 9 1.98 6.38 -46.22
N ALA A 10 1.63 7.18 -45.22
CA ALA A 10 2.21 8.52 -45.01
C ALA A 10 3.40 8.44 -44.04
N PRO A 11 4.48 9.22 -44.25
CA PRO A 11 5.68 9.16 -43.43
C PRO A 11 5.60 10.02 -42.17
N LEU A 12 6.10 9.47 -41.05
CA LEU A 12 6.49 10.20 -39.84
C LEU A 12 7.54 11.27 -40.18
N ARG A 13 7.28 12.52 -39.79
CA ARG A 13 8.30 13.57 -39.73
C ARG A 13 8.64 13.87 -38.27
N THR A 14 9.83 13.43 -37.89
CA THR A 14 10.56 13.85 -36.70
C THR A 14 11.16 15.24 -36.94
N VAL A 15 10.87 16.22 -36.09
CA VAL A 15 11.71 17.42 -35.95
C VAL A 15 11.94 17.70 -34.47
N LEU A 16 13.20 17.48 -34.10
CA LEU A 16 13.87 17.84 -32.86
C LEU A 16 14.15 19.34 -32.88
N THR A 17 13.86 20.10 -31.82
CA THR A 17 14.52 21.40 -31.63
C THR A 17 14.79 21.66 -30.15
N LEU A 18 16.08 21.61 -29.87
CA LEU A 18 16.80 21.90 -28.64
C LEU A 18 16.95 23.42 -28.53
N VAL A 19 16.62 24.03 -27.38
CA VAL A 19 17.06 25.40 -27.05
C VAL A 19 17.60 25.40 -25.63
N THR A 20 18.86 25.81 -25.52
CA THR A 20 19.72 25.77 -24.34
C THR A 20 20.14 27.21 -23.98
N LEU A 21 20.29 27.47 -22.67
CA LEU A 21 20.98 28.60 -22.00
C LEU A 21 20.32 30.00 -22.17
N ILE A 22 20.28 30.88 -21.16
CA ILE A 22 21.41 31.54 -20.48
C ILE A 22 21.02 32.00 -19.05
N THR A 23 22.04 31.92 -18.20
CA THR A 23 22.23 32.33 -16.79
C THR A 23 22.15 33.83 -16.46
N LEU A 24 21.80 34.15 -15.20
CA LEU A 24 22.52 34.98 -14.21
C LEU A 24 21.56 35.83 -13.36
N THR A 25 21.65 35.71 -12.03
CA THR A 25 21.78 36.87 -11.12
C THR A 25 22.25 36.41 -9.75
N ALA A 26 23.44 36.88 -9.38
CA ALA A 26 23.98 36.86 -8.03
C ALA A 26 23.47 38.07 -7.24
N GLY A 27 23.25 37.91 -5.93
CA GLY A 27 22.91 38.99 -5.01
C GLY A 27 23.06 38.54 -3.56
N THR A 28 23.89 39.27 -2.81
CA THR A 28 24.59 38.92 -1.57
C THR A 28 23.89 39.38 -0.27
N ALA A 29 24.44 38.90 0.86
CA ALA A 29 24.27 39.34 2.26
C ALA A 29 22.99 38.83 2.96
N GLY A 30 22.99 38.30 4.18
CA GLY A 30 23.98 38.23 5.25
C GLY A 30 23.23 38.34 6.58
N CYS A 31 23.42 37.40 7.51
CA CYS A 31 23.40 37.59 8.97
C CYS A 31 23.61 36.25 9.66
N ALA A 32 24.66 36.19 10.47
CA ALA A 32 24.89 35.16 11.45
C ALA A 32 23.84 35.24 12.56
N GLY A 33 23.35 34.09 13.00
CA GLY A 33 22.50 33.92 14.18
C GLY A 33 22.91 32.63 14.90
N PRO A 34 22.83 32.57 16.23
CA PRO A 34 23.61 31.67 17.07
C PRO A 34 23.27 30.20 16.84
N SER A 35 24.32 29.38 16.78
CA SER A 35 24.28 27.93 16.93
C SER A 35 23.63 27.57 18.27
N VAL A 36 22.35 27.22 18.23
CA VAL A 36 21.73 26.44 19.30
C VAL A 36 21.95 24.98 18.90
N SER A 37 23.01 24.38 19.46
CA SER A 37 23.17 22.94 19.47
C SER A 37 22.08 22.35 20.36
N SER A 38 20.86 22.25 19.83
CA SER A 38 19.90 21.29 20.30
C SER A 38 20.36 19.94 19.77
N THR A 39 21.05 19.18 20.62
CA THR A 39 21.22 17.75 20.43
C THR A 39 19.83 17.12 20.53
N GLU A 40 19.08 17.22 19.43
CA GLU A 40 17.82 16.52 19.23
C GLU A 40 18.22 15.05 19.13
N ALA A 41 18.03 14.34 20.26
CA ALA A 41 18.16 12.91 20.32
C ALA A 41 17.40 12.34 19.12
N ALA A 42 18.10 11.58 18.27
CA ALA A 42 17.51 10.93 17.12
C ALA A 42 16.27 10.16 17.60
N ALA A 43 15.08 10.68 17.25
CA ALA A 43 13.84 10.02 17.57
C ALA A 43 13.87 8.65 16.89
N GLY A 44 13.75 7.60 17.70
CA GLY A 44 13.65 6.24 17.19
C GLY A 44 12.49 6.11 16.19
N PRO A 45 12.50 5.06 15.36
CA PRO A 45 11.45 4.83 14.37
C PRO A 45 10.07 4.89 15.03
N ALA A 46 9.13 5.57 14.38
CA ALA A 46 7.76 5.70 14.86
C ALA A 46 7.17 4.30 15.08
N VAL A 47 6.72 4.02 16.31
CA VAL A 47 6.11 2.73 16.66
C VAL A 47 4.82 2.55 15.86
N PRO A 48 4.67 1.47 15.07
CA PRO A 48 3.43 1.16 14.38
C PRO A 48 2.28 1.07 15.39
N ARG A 49 1.20 1.80 15.15
CA ARG A 49 0.00 1.73 15.98
C ARG A 49 -0.93 0.67 15.42
N SER A 50 -1.24 -0.35 16.23
CA SER A 50 -2.27 -1.33 15.89
C SER A 50 -3.62 -0.62 15.74
N SER A 51 -4.26 -0.80 14.58
CA SER A 51 -5.64 -0.34 14.39
C SER A 51 -6.63 -1.44 14.78
N PRO A 52 -7.86 -1.08 15.17
CA PRO A 52 -8.91 -2.06 15.41
C PRO A 52 -9.12 -2.96 14.18
N VAL A 53 -9.36 -4.25 14.42
CA VAL A 53 -9.69 -5.22 13.39
C VAL A 53 -11.05 -5.86 13.69
N THR A 54 -11.75 -6.29 12.64
CA THR A 54 -12.93 -7.15 12.73
C THR A 54 -12.65 -8.52 12.12
N TYR A 55 -13.28 -9.55 12.67
CA TYR A 55 -13.28 -10.91 12.14
C TYR A 55 -14.60 -11.26 11.46
N GLU A 56 -15.52 -10.29 11.36
CA GLU A 56 -16.76 -10.47 10.63
C GLU A 56 -16.46 -10.52 9.13
N VAL A 57 -16.80 -11.64 8.51
CA VAL A 57 -16.68 -11.81 7.06
C VAL A 57 -18.01 -11.40 6.43
N PRO A 58 -18.02 -10.47 5.46
CA PRO A 58 -19.26 -10.09 4.78
C PRO A 58 -19.82 -11.29 4.00
N ALA A 59 -21.15 -11.43 3.99
CA ALA A 59 -21.83 -12.52 3.29
C ALA A 59 -21.60 -12.47 1.77
N ASP A 60 -21.51 -11.26 1.23
CA ASP A 60 -21.09 -11.00 -0.15
C ASP A 60 -19.63 -10.55 -0.17
N LEU A 61 -18.77 -11.32 -0.85
CA LEU A 61 -17.35 -11.02 -1.01
C LEU A 61 -17.04 -10.17 -2.24
N THR A 62 -18.05 -9.83 -3.04
CA THR A 62 -17.88 -8.97 -4.22
C THR A 62 -17.16 -7.67 -3.85
N PRO A 63 -17.48 -6.95 -2.76
CA PRO A 63 -16.74 -5.75 -2.37
C PRO A 63 -15.28 -6.01 -1.94
N ALA A 64 -14.96 -7.23 -1.47
CA ALA A 64 -13.60 -7.61 -1.11
C ALA A 64 -12.72 -7.87 -2.35
N VAL A 65 -13.32 -8.28 -3.46
CA VAL A 65 -12.61 -8.57 -4.72
C VAL A 65 -12.66 -7.38 -5.67
N LEU A 66 -13.79 -6.67 -5.68
CA LEU A 66 -14.13 -5.56 -6.58
C LEU A 66 -14.47 -4.28 -5.78
N PRO A 67 -13.54 -3.74 -4.97
CA PRO A 67 -13.82 -2.57 -4.16
C PRO A 67 -14.06 -1.34 -5.06
N ALA A 68 -15.11 -0.57 -4.76
CA ALA A 68 -15.47 0.68 -5.46
C ALA A 68 -15.34 1.92 -4.56
N THR A 69 -15.25 1.73 -3.24
CA THR A 69 -15.09 2.80 -2.24
C THR A 69 -13.87 2.54 -1.35
N GLY A 70 -13.42 3.58 -0.66
CA GLY A 70 -12.33 3.44 0.31
C GLY A 70 -12.68 2.50 1.47
N ALA A 71 -13.93 2.55 1.95
CA ALA A 71 -14.40 1.64 3.00
C ALA A 71 -14.42 0.17 2.54
N GLU A 72 -14.84 -0.09 1.30
CA GLU A 72 -14.80 -1.43 0.71
C GLU A 72 -13.38 -1.96 0.54
N ALA A 73 -12.41 -1.08 0.24
CA ALA A 73 -11.02 -1.44 0.07
C ALA A 73 -10.38 -2.05 1.35
N ARG A 74 -11.00 -1.87 2.52
CA ARG A 74 -10.60 -2.58 3.76
C ARG A 74 -10.83 -4.09 3.66
N TRP A 75 -11.89 -4.53 2.99
CA TRP A 75 -12.14 -5.95 2.78
C TRP A 75 -11.06 -6.57 1.89
N SER A 76 -10.68 -5.87 0.81
CA SER A 76 -9.57 -6.29 -0.06
C SER A 76 -8.23 -6.32 0.68
N GLN A 77 -7.98 -5.32 1.54
CA GLN A 77 -6.81 -5.27 2.42
C GLN A 77 -6.73 -6.50 3.32
N GLY A 78 -7.84 -6.88 3.95
CA GLY A 78 -7.87 -8.06 4.81
C GLY A 78 -7.65 -9.37 4.06
N LEU A 79 -8.18 -9.47 2.85
CA LEU A 79 -7.93 -10.63 1.99
C LEU A 79 -6.44 -10.77 1.63
N ASP A 80 -5.78 -9.65 1.29
CA ASP A 80 -4.35 -9.66 0.97
C ASP A 80 -3.49 -9.94 2.20
N ALA A 81 -3.80 -9.30 3.34
CA ALA A 81 -3.08 -9.53 4.59
C ALA A 81 -3.24 -10.98 5.07
N PHE A 82 -4.39 -11.61 4.85
CA PHE A 82 -4.58 -13.03 5.14
C PHE A 82 -3.66 -13.91 4.30
N GLY A 83 -3.55 -13.65 2.99
CA GLY A 83 -2.61 -14.38 2.13
C GLY A 83 -1.16 -14.27 2.59
N GLU A 84 -0.74 -13.06 3.01
CA GLU A 84 0.60 -12.84 3.56
C GLU A 84 0.78 -13.50 4.94
N ALA A 85 -0.24 -13.51 5.80
CA ALA A 85 -0.21 -14.20 7.09
C ALA A 85 -0.05 -15.72 6.95
N VAL A 86 -0.75 -16.32 6.00
CA VAL A 86 -0.59 -17.74 5.65
C VAL A 86 0.83 -18.01 5.14
N ALA A 87 1.38 -17.14 4.29
CA ALA A 87 2.75 -17.29 3.79
C ALA A 87 3.78 -17.19 4.92
N ASP A 88 3.65 -16.23 5.84
CA ASP A 88 4.52 -16.09 7.01
C ASP A 88 4.47 -17.34 7.89
N ALA A 89 3.28 -17.89 8.15
CA ALA A 89 3.11 -19.14 8.90
C ALA A 89 3.81 -20.33 8.23
N GLU A 90 3.70 -20.49 6.91
CA GLU A 90 4.43 -21.50 6.13
C GLU A 90 5.95 -21.33 6.23
N VAL A 91 6.45 -20.09 6.11
CA VAL A 91 7.89 -19.81 6.22
C VAL A 91 8.39 -20.16 7.61
N ARG A 92 7.71 -19.72 8.68
CA ARG A 92 8.07 -20.02 10.07
C ARG A 92 8.08 -21.52 10.34
N GLY A 93 7.05 -22.24 9.89
CA GLY A 93 6.98 -23.69 10.01
C GLY A 93 8.14 -24.38 9.29
N CYS A 94 8.46 -23.95 8.07
CA CYS A 94 9.53 -24.50 7.24
C CYS A 94 10.94 -24.25 7.82
N VAL A 95 11.19 -23.03 8.32
CA VAL A 95 12.44 -22.61 8.97
C VAL A 95 12.65 -23.40 10.26
N ARG A 96 11.61 -23.48 11.11
CA ARG A 96 11.64 -24.25 12.36
C ARG A 96 11.94 -25.73 12.12
N ALA A 97 11.29 -26.34 11.14
CA ALA A 97 11.51 -27.75 10.79
C ALA A 97 12.92 -28.05 10.28
N ARG A 98 13.67 -27.03 9.84
CA ARG A 98 15.04 -27.14 9.33
C ARG A 98 16.11 -26.70 10.34
N GLY A 99 15.71 -26.24 11.52
CA GLY A 99 16.65 -25.68 12.51
C GLY A 99 17.36 -24.42 12.02
N GLU A 100 16.74 -23.68 11.08
CA GLU A 100 17.28 -22.42 10.57
C GLU A 100 16.83 -21.25 11.45
N THR A 101 17.56 -20.14 11.40
CA THR A 101 17.15 -18.89 12.06
C THR A 101 16.20 -18.12 11.16
N MET A 102 15.11 -17.61 11.73
CA MET A 102 14.16 -16.76 11.00
C MET A 102 14.86 -15.45 10.59
N PRO A 103 14.84 -15.07 9.30
CA PRO A 103 15.37 -13.77 8.90
C PRO A 103 14.50 -12.65 9.48
N ASP A 104 15.08 -11.46 9.62
CA ASP A 104 14.29 -10.26 9.88
C ASP A 104 13.39 -9.98 8.67
N LEU A 105 12.07 -10.05 8.88
CA LEU A 105 11.06 -9.85 7.85
C LEU A 105 10.26 -8.60 8.17
N VAL A 106 9.84 -7.90 7.11
CA VAL A 106 8.90 -6.79 7.23
C VAL A 106 7.61 -7.30 7.90
N PRO A 107 7.14 -6.66 8.98
CA PRO A 107 5.89 -7.06 9.63
C PRO A 107 4.70 -7.03 8.69
N LEU A 108 3.76 -7.97 8.89
CA LEU A 108 2.52 -8.05 8.13
C LEU A 108 1.67 -6.79 8.33
N ALA A 109 1.17 -6.25 7.23
CA ALA A 109 0.53 -4.95 7.16
C ALA A 109 -0.71 -5.02 6.27
N PHE A 110 -1.78 -4.31 6.63
CA PHE A 110 -2.83 -4.02 5.66
C PHE A 110 -2.34 -2.97 4.65
N THR A 111 -2.14 -3.39 3.40
CA THR A 111 -1.64 -2.53 2.31
C THR A 111 -2.76 -1.69 1.71
N ARG A 112 -2.68 -0.37 1.86
CA ARG A 112 -3.69 0.56 1.36
C ARG A 112 -3.68 0.63 -0.17
N TYR A 113 -4.88 0.82 -0.75
CA TYR A 113 -5.02 1.10 -2.18
C TYR A 113 -5.22 2.60 -2.38
N MET A 114 -4.20 3.29 -2.90
CA MET A 114 -4.26 4.74 -3.08
C MET A 114 -5.24 5.18 -4.17
N ASP A 115 -5.58 4.28 -5.11
CA ASP A 115 -6.64 4.49 -6.11
C ASP A 115 -8.06 4.43 -5.49
N LEU A 116 -8.17 3.94 -4.25
CA LEU A 116 -9.39 3.79 -3.47
C LEU A 116 -9.16 4.31 -2.04
N PRO A 117 -8.85 5.61 -1.88
CA PRO A 117 -8.42 6.12 -0.59
C PRO A 117 -9.59 6.16 0.38
N ASP A 118 -9.42 5.48 1.51
CA ASP A 118 -10.35 5.53 2.62
C ASP A 118 -10.15 6.81 3.42
N LEU A 119 -10.81 7.89 2.98
CA LEU A 119 -10.60 9.23 3.54
C LEU A 119 -10.95 9.31 5.03
N ASP A 120 -11.94 8.54 5.49
CA ASP A 120 -12.32 8.51 6.90
C ASP A 120 -11.28 7.80 7.76
N PHE A 121 -10.74 6.69 7.27
CA PHE A 121 -9.65 5.99 7.95
C PHE A 121 -8.37 6.83 7.95
N ILE A 122 -7.99 7.39 6.79
CA ILE A 122 -6.81 8.25 6.64
C ILE A 122 -6.90 9.43 7.61
N ARG A 123 -8.04 10.13 7.67
CA ARG A 123 -8.27 11.27 8.56
C ARG A 123 -8.06 10.92 10.04
N ARG A 124 -8.48 9.73 10.47
CA ARG A 124 -8.41 9.30 11.88
C ARG A 124 -7.05 8.73 12.27
N HIS A 125 -6.39 8.05 11.35
CA HIS A 125 -5.24 7.22 11.67
C HIS A 125 -3.93 7.68 11.04
N GLY A 126 -3.95 8.65 10.11
CA GLY A 126 -2.75 9.06 9.38
C GLY A 126 -2.41 8.09 8.25
N PHE A 127 -1.28 8.31 7.58
CA PHE A 127 -0.67 7.41 6.61
C PHE A 127 0.31 6.43 7.24
N GLY A 128 0.97 6.82 8.33
CA GLY A 128 1.92 5.96 9.06
C GLY A 128 1.31 4.86 9.92
N SER A 129 -0.02 4.85 10.09
CA SER A 129 -0.70 3.74 10.77
C SER A 129 -0.79 2.52 9.86
N THR A 130 0.07 1.56 10.13
CA THR A 130 -0.10 0.22 9.61
C THR A 130 -1.00 -0.53 10.57
N ALA A 131 -2.24 -0.76 10.16
CA ALA A 131 -3.08 -1.71 10.85
C ALA A 131 -2.38 -3.08 10.72
N LEU A 132 -2.07 -3.72 11.86
CA LEU A 132 -1.45 -5.04 11.90
C LEU A 132 -2.59 -6.05 12.12
N PRO A 133 -2.64 -7.16 11.39
CA PRO A 133 -3.44 -8.31 11.81
C PRO A 133 -3.02 -8.66 13.24
N ALA A 134 -3.97 -8.81 14.17
CA ALA A 134 -3.63 -9.20 15.53
C ALA A 134 -2.86 -10.52 15.48
N SER A 135 -1.57 -10.49 15.85
CA SER A 135 -0.76 -11.70 15.92
C SER A 135 -1.44 -12.66 16.89
N SER A 136 -1.83 -13.84 16.40
CA SER A 136 -2.00 -15.00 17.26
C SER A 136 -0.63 -15.34 17.83
N SER A 137 -0.36 -14.84 19.04
CA SER A 137 0.54 -15.40 20.04
C SER A 137 1.95 -15.82 19.57
N THR A 138 2.97 -15.04 19.95
CA THR A 138 3.95 -15.51 20.94
C THR A 138 4.55 -14.29 21.62
N GLU A 139 4.66 -14.38 22.94
CA GLU A 139 5.27 -13.43 23.86
C GLU A 139 6.44 -12.68 23.23
N SER A 140 6.36 -11.34 23.23
CA SER A 140 7.56 -10.54 23.43
C SER A 140 8.06 -10.87 24.83
N THR A 141 8.85 -11.93 24.97
CA THR A 141 9.65 -12.13 26.17
C THR A 141 10.50 -10.88 26.32
N GLU A 142 10.21 -10.11 27.37
CA GLU A 142 11.12 -9.10 27.91
C GLU A 142 12.54 -9.66 27.85
N SER A 143 13.36 -9.09 26.97
CA SER A 143 14.78 -9.36 26.96
C SER A 143 15.32 -8.80 28.27
N THR A 144 15.43 -9.68 29.25
CA THR A 144 16.09 -9.41 30.52
C THR A 144 17.53 -9.03 30.19
N GLU A 145 17.83 -7.78 30.54
CA GLU A 145 19.13 -7.16 30.61
C GLU A 145 20.18 -8.15 31.14
N SER A 146 21.15 -8.52 30.31
CA SER A 146 22.38 -9.16 30.74
C SER A 146 23.53 -8.43 30.07
N THR A 147 24.01 -7.44 30.81
CA THR A 147 25.24 -6.71 30.58
C THR A 147 26.43 -7.65 30.74
N GLU A 148 27.14 -7.94 29.65
CA GLU A 148 28.58 -8.17 29.72
C GLU A 148 29.29 -7.46 28.56
N PRO A 149 30.34 -6.66 28.84
CA PRO A 149 31.08 -5.93 27.82
C PRO A 149 32.10 -6.85 27.17
N THR A 150 31.82 -7.33 25.96
CA THR A 150 32.87 -7.90 25.11
C THR A 150 33.50 -6.79 24.27
N GLU A 151 34.68 -6.37 24.69
CA GLU A 151 35.56 -5.50 23.93
C GLU A 151 36.02 -6.17 22.63
N GLY A 152 36.07 -5.40 21.54
CA GLY A 152 36.89 -5.71 20.37
C GLY A 152 36.23 -6.51 19.26
N ARG A 153 35.29 -5.89 18.52
CA ARG A 153 35.03 -6.28 17.12
C ARG A 153 34.93 -5.03 16.25
N GLU A 154 35.83 -4.91 15.30
CA GLU A 154 35.85 -3.88 14.27
C GLU A 154 34.48 -3.76 13.58
N PRO A 155 34.07 -2.56 13.16
CA PRO A 155 32.84 -2.35 12.42
C PRO A 155 33.01 -2.91 11.00
N GLY A 156 32.71 -4.21 10.85
CA GLY A 156 32.57 -4.85 9.56
C GLY A 156 31.43 -4.22 8.78
N SER A 157 31.70 -3.91 7.52
CA SER A 157 30.77 -3.45 6.50
C SER A 157 29.38 -4.11 6.58
N PRO A 158 28.30 -3.43 6.17
CA PRO A 158 26.96 -4.00 6.08
C PRO A 158 26.88 -4.95 4.88
N ASP A 159 27.58 -6.08 4.95
CA ASP A 159 27.27 -7.22 4.10
C ASP A 159 25.91 -7.76 4.56
N GLY A 160 24.87 -7.38 3.83
CA GLY A 160 23.54 -7.92 3.98
C GLY A 160 23.63 -9.44 4.04
N SER A 161 23.32 -10.00 5.21
CA SER A 161 23.46 -11.43 5.48
C SER A 161 22.79 -12.21 4.36
N ALA A 162 23.59 -12.88 3.53
CA ALA A 162 23.09 -13.64 2.40
C ALA A 162 22.16 -14.74 2.95
N VAL A 163 20.86 -14.60 2.69
CA VAL A 163 19.84 -15.56 3.12
C VAL A 163 20.25 -16.96 2.67
N SER A 164 20.35 -17.89 3.63
CA SER A 164 20.82 -19.25 3.39
C SER A 164 19.99 -19.94 2.32
N GLY A 165 20.61 -20.87 1.57
CA GLY A 165 19.89 -21.66 0.56
C GLY A 165 18.64 -22.36 1.11
N PRO A 166 18.68 -22.97 2.31
CA PRO A 166 17.50 -23.50 2.99
C PRO A 166 16.42 -22.45 3.29
N VAL A 167 16.77 -21.30 3.88
CA VAL A 167 15.80 -20.24 4.19
C VAL A 167 15.15 -19.71 2.90
N ARG A 168 15.93 -19.54 1.82
CA ARG A 168 15.39 -19.14 0.51
C ARG A 168 14.34 -20.11 -0.04
N ARG A 169 14.53 -21.42 0.17
CA ARG A 169 13.51 -22.42 -0.21
C ARG A 169 12.25 -22.32 0.64
N CYS A 170 12.37 -21.98 1.92
CA CYS A 170 11.22 -21.71 2.78
C CYS A 170 10.45 -20.47 2.35
N MET A 171 11.15 -19.37 2.05
CA MET A 171 10.53 -18.16 1.49
C MET A 171 9.81 -18.45 0.18
N ALA A 172 10.41 -19.25 -0.70
CA ALA A 172 9.76 -19.68 -1.94
C ALA A 172 8.51 -20.56 -1.69
N ALA A 173 8.46 -21.32 -0.59
CA ALA A 173 7.27 -22.07 -0.20
C ALA A 173 6.14 -21.14 0.24
N GLY A 174 6.42 -20.19 1.13
CA GLY A 174 5.46 -19.15 1.52
C GLY A 174 4.93 -18.38 0.30
N GLN A 175 5.83 -17.97 -0.61
CA GLN A 175 5.43 -17.28 -1.84
C GLN A 175 4.48 -18.11 -2.71
N ARG A 176 4.70 -19.43 -2.81
CA ARG A 176 3.76 -20.30 -3.55
C ARG A 176 2.38 -20.30 -2.89
N VAL A 177 2.31 -20.39 -1.57
CA VAL A 177 1.02 -20.42 -0.87
C VAL A 177 0.22 -19.14 -1.10
N VAL A 178 0.84 -17.95 -0.98
CA VAL A 178 0.15 -16.69 -1.27
C VAL A 178 -0.20 -16.55 -2.76
N ASN A 179 0.64 -17.03 -3.68
CA ASN A 179 0.34 -17.02 -5.11
C ASN A 179 -0.85 -17.94 -5.44
N ASP A 180 -0.89 -19.14 -4.87
CA ASP A 180 -1.98 -20.10 -5.06
C ASP A 180 -3.29 -19.53 -4.49
N PHE A 181 -3.24 -18.83 -3.35
CA PHE A 181 -4.39 -18.16 -2.79
C PHE A 181 -4.86 -16.98 -3.67
N ARG A 182 -3.93 -16.11 -4.07
CA ARG A 182 -4.20 -14.99 -4.98
C ARG A 182 -4.64 -15.46 -6.37
N ALA A 183 -4.30 -16.67 -6.81
CA ALA A 183 -4.75 -17.19 -8.09
C ALA A 183 -6.28 -17.32 -8.17
N LEU A 184 -6.97 -17.44 -7.03
CA LEU A 184 -8.43 -17.50 -6.99
C LEU A 184 -9.08 -16.19 -7.45
N TYR A 185 -8.67 -15.06 -6.88
CA TYR A 185 -9.32 -13.76 -7.12
C TYR A 185 -8.47 -12.77 -7.93
N GLY A 186 -7.18 -13.03 -8.04
CA GLY A 186 -6.17 -12.12 -8.60
C GLY A 186 -6.46 -11.72 -10.05
N PRO A 187 -6.76 -12.65 -10.97
CA PRO A 187 -7.08 -12.30 -12.36
C PRO A 187 -8.29 -11.35 -12.46
N LEU A 188 -9.38 -11.68 -11.77
CA LEU A 188 -10.60 -10.87 -11.77
C LEU A 188 -10.34 -9.49 -11.16
N ARG A 189 -9.67 -9.44 -10.00
CA ARG A 189 -9.31 -8.19 -9.33
C ARG A 189 -8.36 -7.33 -10.18
N MET A 190 -7.35 -7.90 -10.80
CA MET A 190 -6.45 -7.16 -11.69
C MET A 190 -7.20 -6.57 -12.89
N SER A 191 -8.17 -7.30 -13.45
CA SER A 191 -9.03 -6.76 -14.50
C SER A 191 -9.87 -5.59 -14.02
N TRP A 192 -10.42 -5.71 -12.81
CA TRP A 192 -11.17 -4.62 -12.16
C TRP A 192 -10.33 -3.37 -11.89
N PHE A 193 -9.11 -3.51 -11.36
CA PHE A 193 -8.24 -2.34 -11.13
C PHE A 193 -7.83 -1.64 -12.44
N ARG A 194 -7.77 -2.36 -13.56
CA ARG A 194 -7.62 -1.71 -14.88
C ARG A 194 -8.84 -0.86 -15.24
N GLU A 195 -10.05 -1.28 -14.89
CA GLU A 195 -11.25 -0.46 -15.08
C GLU A 195 -11.24 0.78 -14.19
N ILE A 196 -10.84 0.65 -12.91
CA ILE A 196 -10.66 1.81 -12.01
C ILE A 196 -9.65 2.79 -12.60
N GLY A 197 -8.50 2.30 -13.08
CA GLY A 197 -7.45 3.15 -13.65
C GLY A 197 -7.91 3.99 -14.85
N ARG A 198 -8.90 3.52 -15.62
CA ARG A 198 -9.49 4.30 -16.74
C ARG A 198 -10.28 5.52 -16.26
N LEU A 199 -10.83 5.49 -15.05
CA LEU A 199 -11.60 6.61 -14.50
C LEU A 199 -10.73 7.81 -14.14
N ALA A 200 -9.41 7.64 -14.00
CA ALA A 200 -8.50 8.76 -13.80
C ALA A 200 -8.52 9.75 -14.98
N SER A 201 -8.87 9.27 -16.18
CA SER A 201 -8.98 10.08 -17.40
C SER A 201 -10.38 10.68 -17.62
N ASP A 202 -11.33 10.43 -16.73
CA ASP A 202 -12.66 11.02 -16.83
C ASP A 202 -12.59 12.54 -16.63
N GLU A 203 -13.22 13.31 -17.54
CA GLU A 203 -13.13 14.77 -17.53
C GLU A 203 -13.71 15.39 -16.25
N SER A 204 -14.74 14.78 -15.67
CA SER A 204 -15.35 15.27 -14.42
C SER A 204 -14.41 15.05 -13.24
N VAL A 205 -13.71 13.91 -13.20
CA VAL A 205 -12.69 13.61 -12.20
C VAL A 205 -11.48 14.53 -12.35
N ALA A 206 -10.94 14.68 -13.56
CA ALA A 206 -9.79 15.53 -13.85
C ALA A 206 -10.04 17.00 -13.46
N ARG A 207 -11.25 17.51 -13.73
CA ARG A 207 -11.65 18.88 -13.37
C ARG A 207 -11.62 19.12 -11.87
N VAL A 208 -12.21 18.21 -11.08
CA VAL A 208 -12.26 18.37 -9.61
C VAL A 208 -10.88 18.13 -9.01
N TYR A 209 -10.14 17.14 -9.52
CA TYR A 209 -8.77 16.87 -9.09
C TYR A 209 -7.83 18.06 -9.34
N GLY A 210 -8.03 18.85 -10.40
CA GLY A 210 -7.28 20.07 -10.65
C GLY A 210 -7.33 21.11 -9.52
N ALA A 211 -8.35 21.06 -8.65
CA ALA A 211 -8.47 21.94 -7.48
C ALA A 211 -7.67 21.45 -6.25
N PHE A 212 -7.19 20.20 -6.26
CA PHE A 212 -6.52 19.57 -5.11
C PHE A 212 -5.27 20.35 -4.63
N PRO A 213 -4.31 20.75 -5.49
CA PRO A 213 -3.15 21.53 -5.05
C PRO A 213 -3.53 22.88 -4.42
N SER A 214 -4.55 23.54 -4.97
CA SER A 214 -5.04 24.82 -4.44
C SER A 214 -5.74 24.65 -3.08
N CYS A 215 -6.42 23.52 -2.85
CA CYS A 215 -6.98 23.19 -1.55
C CYS A 215 -5.89 23.00 -0.50
N LEU A 216 -4.86 22.20 -0.81
CA LEU A 216 -3.72 22.00 0.09
C LEU A 216 -2.99 23.31 0.41
N ALA A 217 -2.78 24.17 -0.60
CA ALA A 217 -2.12 25.46 -0.41
C ALA A 217 -2.87 26.39 0.57
N ARG A 218 -4.21 26.41 0.53
CA ARG A 218 -5.04 27.17 1.49
C ARG A 218 -4.93 26.64 2.93
N ARG A 219 -4.52 25.39 3.09
CA ARG A 219 -4.29 24.72 4.38
C ARG A 219 -2.82 24.79 4.83
N GLY A 220 -1.98 25.53 4.09
CA GLY A 220 -0.56 25.70 4.41
C GLY A 220 0.37 24.61 3.84
N VAL A 221 -0.16 23.64 3.10
CA VAL A 221 0.62 22.56 2.47
C VAL A 221 0.94 22.92 1.03
N LYS A 222 2.20 23.28 0.77
CA LYS A 222 2.66 23.73 -0.56
C LYS A 222 3.27 22.58 -1.36
N VAL A 223 2.44 21.86 -2.11
CA VAL A 223 2.83 20.76 -3.00
C VAL A 223 2.04 20.82 -4.31
N THR A 224 2.61 20.31 -5.40
CA THR A 224 2.04 20.44 -6.75
C THR A 224 1.23 19.22 -7.19
N GLY A 225 0.95 18.27 -6.29
CA GLY A 225 0.22 17.03 -6.59
C GLY A 225 0.43 15.96 -5.53
N GLU A 226 -0.25 14.82 -5.69
CA GLU A 226 -0.21 13.69 -4.76
C GLU A 226 1.22 13.14 -4.56
N ASP A 227 2.01 12.94 -5.62
CA ASP A 227 3.39 12.42 -5.49
C ASP A 227 4.27 13.28 -4.56
N ARG A 228 4.16 14.61 -4.70
CA ARG A 228 4.91 15.56 -3.86
C ARG A 228 4.36 15.63 -2.44
N PHE A 229 3.05 15.45 -2.29
CA PHE A 229 2.39 15.32 -0.99
C PHE A 229 2.88 14.06 -0.25
N PHE A 230 2.88 12.88 -0.90
CA PHE A 230 3.35 11.64 -0.27
C PHE A 230 4.84 11.68 0.02
N GLY A 231 5.66 12.27 -0.84
CA GLY A 231 7.06 12.52 -0.50
C GLY A 231 7.25 13.41 0.73
N LEU A 232 6.32 14.32 1.04
CA LEU A 232 6.33 15.10 2.30
C LEU A 232 5.93 14.23 3.50
N VAL A 233 4.90 13.40 3.35
CA VAL A 233 4.48 12.43 4.37
C VAL A 233 5.63 11.48 4.71
N ASP A 234 6.28 10.88 3.72
CA ASP A 234 7.40 9.94 3.91
C ASP A 234 8.54 10.57 4.69
N ARG A 235 8.96 11.79 4.33
CA ARG A 235 10.00 12.52 5.07
C ARG A 235 9.58 12.85 6.50
N ARG A 236 8.29 13.03 6.77
CA ARG A 236 7.78 13.31 8.11
C ARG A 236 7.79 12.05 8.98
N LEU A 237 7.31 10.94 8.44
CA LEU A 237 7.32 9.63 9.10
C LEU A 237 8.74 9.12 9.35
N ALA A 238 9.65 9.27 8.37
CA ALA A 238 11.06 8.92 8.52
C ALA A 238 11.77 9.72 9.62
N ALA A 239 11.26 10.91 9.95
CA ALA A 239 11.75 11.73 11.06
C ALA A 239 11.04 11.44 12.40
N GLY A 240 10.25 10.37 12.50
CA GLY A 240 9.52 10.01 13.72
C GLY A 240 8.37 10.96 14.08
N ARG A 241 7.94 11.83 13.16
CA ARG A 241 6.90 12.83 13.40
C ARG A 241 5.53 12.33 12.96
N SER A 242 4.50 12.70 13.71
CA SER A 242 3.10 12.42 13.35
C SER A 242 2.69 13.13 12.06
N ASP A 243 1.87 12.47 11.26
CA ASP A 243 1.34 12.92 9.97
C ASP A 243 -0.19 13.13 10.00
N LEU A 244 -0.81 13.15 11.18
CA LEU A 244 -2.26 13.27 11.34
C LEU A 244 -2.81 14.59 10.78
N ASP A 245 -2.05 15.68 10.89
CA ASP A 245 -2.39 16.97 10.31
C ASP A 245 -2.44 16.88 8.77
N LEU A 246 -1.40 16.30 8.16
CA LEU A 246 -1.33 16.08 6.72
C LEU A 246 -2.46 15.16 6.24
N ALA A 247 -2.76 14.11 6.98
CA ALA A 247 -3.83 13.17 6.65
C ALA A 247 -5.22 13.82 6.71
N ALA A 248 -5.48 14.66 7.72
CA ALA A 248 -6.71 15.44 7.80
C ALA A 248 -6.84 16.44 6.63
N ASP A 249 -5.74 17.09 6.26
CA ASP A 249 -5.69 18.02 5.12
C ASP A 249 -5.94 17.31 3.79
N TYR A 250 -5.28 16.17 3.58
CA TYR A 250 -5.48 15.32 2.40
C TYR A 250 -6.93 14.86 2.29
N ALA A 251 -7.49 14.30 3.38
CA ALA A 251 -8.87 13.81 3.39
C ALA A 251 -9.87 14.93 3.06
N ALA A 252 -9.69 16.12 3.64
CA ALA A 252 -10.55 17.26 3.35
C ALA A 252 -10.45 17.71 1.88
N CYS A 253 -9.24 17.68 1.30
CA CYS A 253 -9.01 18.12 -0.07
C CYS A 253 -9.35 17.06 -1.14
N MET A 254 -9.30 15.77 -0.79
CA MET A 254 -9.72 14.67 -1.67
C MET A 254 -11.21 14.36 -1.60
N ALA A 255 -11.92 14.76 -0.53
CA ALA A 255 -13.35 14.49 -0.40
C ALA A 255 -14.19 14.92 -1.64
N PRO A 256 -13.98 16.11 -2.25
CA PRO A 256 -14.68 16.47 -3.47
C PRO A 256 -14.34 15.56 -4.67
N VAL A 257 -13.10 15.07 -4.74
CA VAL A 257 -12.63 14.18 -5.82
C VAL A 257 -13.30 12.81 -5.66
N GLU A 258 -13.29 12.26 -4.46
CA GLU A 258 -13.91 10.95 -4.18
C GLU A 258 -15.45 11.01 -4.28
N ALA A 259 -16.08 12.14 -3.97
CA ALA A 259 -17.51 12.34 -4.22
C ALA A 259 -17.92 12.21 -5.70
N VAL A 260 -16.98 12.40 -6.63
CA VAL A 260 -17.17 12.15 -8.07
C VAL A 260 -16.72 10.74 -8.47
N ARG A 261 -15.57 10.28 -7.97
CA ARG A 261 -15.01 8.96 -8.33
C ARG A 261 -15.86 7.79 -7.81
N GLU A 262 -16.39 7.86 -6.59
CA GLU A 262 -17.13 6.76 -5.97
C GLU A 262 -18.38 6.34 -6.75
N PRO A 263 -19.28 7.26 -7.17
CA PRO A 263 -20.43 6.90 -8.01
C PRO A 263 -20.01 6.28 -9.36
N LEU A 264 -18.95 6.81 -9.99
CA LEU A 264 -18.44 6.30 -11.25
C LEU A 264 -17.85 4.88 -11.10
N ARG A 265 -17.07 4.65 -10.03
CA ARG A 265 -16.53 3.32 -9.68
C ARG A 265 -17.67 2.35 -9.37
N THR A 266 -18.67 2.76 -8.60
CA THR A 266 -19.84 1.92 -8.26
C THR A 266 -20.58 1.50 -9.53
N ALA A 267 -20.93 2.44 -10.40
CA ALA A 267 -21.60 2.13 -11.66
C ALA A 267 -20.74 1.25 -12.61
N SER A 268 -19.43 1.45 -12.59
CA SER A 268 -18.49 0.60 -13.35
C SER A 268 -18.43 -0.81 -12.78
N ARG A 269 -18.39 -0.96 -11.44
CA ARG A 269 -18.40 -2.24 -10.74
C ARG A 269 -19.66 -3.02 -11.07
N ASP A 270 -20.82 -2.38 -11.06
CA ASP A 270 -22.09 -3.07 -11.33
C ASP A 270 -22.13 -3.62 -12.77
N ARG A 271 -21.64 -2.85 -13.75
CA ARG A 271 -21.49 -3.32 -15.15
C ARG A 271 -20.46 -4.44 -15.26
N PHE A 272 -19.32 -4.30 -14.60
CA PHE A 272 -18.25 -5.29 -14.60
C PHE A 272 -18.72 -6.60 -13.97
N ALA A 273 -19.37 -6.54 -12.82
CA ALA A 273 -19.93 -7.69 -12.13
C ALA A 273 -21.02 -8.39 -12.94
N ALA A 274 -21.87 -7.62 -13.65
CA ALA A 274 -22.84 -8.20 -14.57
C ALA A 274 -22.17 -8.95 -15.74
N ALA A 275 -21.06 -8.43 -16.26
CA ALA A 275 -20.29 -9.04 -17.35
C ALA A 275 -19.48 -10.28 -16.90
N HIS A 276 -19.05 -10.32 -15.63
CA HIS A 276 -18.24 -11.38 -15.04
C HIS A 276 -19.01 -12.22 -14.01
N ARG A 277 -20.34 -12.32 -14.14
CA ARG A 277 -21.19 -12.96 -13.13
C ARG A 277 -20.77 -14.39 -12.81
N GLN A 278 -20.51 -15.20 -13.83
CA GLN A 278 -20.10 -16.59 -13.64
C GLN A 278 -18.76 -16.70 -12.90
N GLU A 279 -17.78 -15.87 -13.26
CA GLU A 279 -16.47 -15.84 -12.58
C GLU A 279 -16.61 -15.44 -11.10
N ILE A 280 -17.53 -14.51 -10.79
CA ILE A 280 -17.81 -14.08 -9.41
C ILE A 280 -18.52 -15.19 -8.63
N GLU A 281 -19.48 -15.89 -9.22
CA GLU A 281 -20.16 -17.03 -8.61
C GLU A 281 -19.14 -18.15 -8.30
N GLU A 282 -18.33 -18.55 -9.28
CA GLU A 282 -17.28 -19.55 -9.11
C GLU A 282 -16.25 -19.15 -8.05
N LEU A 283 -15.86 -17.87 -8.01
CA LEU A 283 -14.96 -17.35 -6.99
C LEU A 283 -15.60 -17.42 -5.60
N THR A 284 -16.87 -17.03 -5.47
CA THR A 284 -17.59 -17.04 -4.19
C THR A 284 -17.66 -18.46 -3.62
N ASP A 285 -17.93 -19.44 -4.48
CA ASP A 285 -17.99 -20.85 -4.10
C ASP A 285 -16.63 -21.42 -3.66
N GLN A 286 -15.52 -20.91 -4.19
CA GLN A 286 -14.17 -21.42 -3.91
C GLN A 286 -13.47 -20.68 -2.76
N LEU A 287 -13.69 -19.37 -2.64
CA LEU A 287 -12.87 -18.51 -1.80
C LEU A 287 -13.05 -18.83 -0.31
N MET A 288 -14.29 -18.88 0.19
CA MET A 288 -14.51 -19.14 1.63
C MET A 288 -14.15 -20.55 2.08
N PRO A 289 -14.42 -21.61 1.30
CA PRO A 289 -13.87 -22.93 1.60
C PRO A 289 -12.34 -22.92 1.65
N ARG A 290 -11.67 -22.24 0.72
CA ARG A 290 -10.20 -22.12 0.74
C ARG A 290 -9.70 -21.33 1.95
N VAL A 291 -10.32 -20.21 2.30
CA VAL A 291 -10.00 -19.43 3.50
C VAL A 291 -10.07 -20.33 4.73
N ARG A 292 -11.20 -21.01 4.95
CA ARG A 292 -11.37 -21.91 6.11
C ARG A 292 -10.36 -23.05 6.15
N GLN A 293 -10.00 -23.61 5.01
CA GLN A 293 -8.95 -24.63 4.91
C GLN A 293 -7.59 -24.08 5.33
N LEU A 294 -7.24 -22.87 4.89
CA LEU A 294 -5.97 -22.22 5.23
C LEU A 294 -5.93 -21.78 6.69
N GLU A 295 -7.03 -21.25 7.23
CA GLU A 295 -7.16 -20.93 8.65
C GLU A 295 -6.89 -22.16 9.52
N ALA A 296 -7.52 -23.29 9.20
CA ALA A 296 -7.33 -24.54 9.94
C ALA A 296 -5.91 -25.12 9.81
N ARG A 297 -5.30 -25.00 8.62
CA ARG A 297 -3.96 -25.56 8.37
C ARG A 297 -2.84 -24.75 9.00
N TYR A 298 -2.97 -23.42 9.03
CA TYR A 298 -1.90 -22.51 9.41
C TYR A 298 -2.16 -21.78 10.74
N GLU A 299 -3.28 -22.05 11.40
CA GLU A 299 -3.67 -21.43 12.67
C GLU A 299 -3.70 -19.88 12.59
N VAL A 300 -4.07 -19.38 11.42
CA VAL A 300 -4.29 -17.96 11.15
C VAL A 300 -5.78 -17.69 11.02
N ARG A 301 -6.19 -16.42 11.15
CA ARG A 301 -7.60 -16.02 11.02
C ARG A 301 -7.74 -14.83 10.08
N LEU A 302 -8.71 -14.90 9.17
CA LEU A 302 -9.06 -13.78 8.30
C LEU A 302 -9.60 -12.63 9.16
N CYS A 303 -9.03 -11.44 8.99
CA CYS A 303 -9.45 -10.22 9.65
C CYS A 303 -9.32 -9.02 8.73
N PHE A 304 -10.05 -7.95 9.06
CA PHE A 304 -10.15 -6.76 8.25
C PHE A 304 -9.94 -5.50 9.09
N PRO A 305 -9.38 -4.43 8.53
CA PRO A 305 -9.36 -3.13 9.20
C PRO A 305 -10.77 -2.68 9.56
N ALA A 306 -10.96 -2.24 10.80
CA ALA A 306 -12.22 -1.64 11.26
C ALA A 306 -12.06 -0.13 11.47
N LEU A 307 -13.14 0.62 11.24
CA LEU A 307 -13.26 1.92 11.89
C LEU A 307 -13.45 1.64 13.37
N SER A 308 -12.67 2.32 14.22
CA SER A 308 -12.97 2.35 15.65
C SER A 308 -14.43 2.79 15.83
N ALA A 309 -15.18 2.07 16.65
CA ALA A 309 -16.51 2.50 17.10
C ALA A 309 -16.43 3.84 17.84
#